data_AF-A0A448WQX2-F1
#
_entry.id   AF-A0A448WQX2-F1
#
_cell.length_a   1.000
_cell.length_b   1.000
_cell.length_c   1.000
_cell.angle_alpha   90.00
_cell.angle_beta   90.00
_cell.angle_gamma   90.00
#
_symmetry.space_group_name_H-M   'P 1'
#
loop_
_entity.id
_entity.type
_entity.pdbx_description
1 polymer ?
#
loop_
_entity_poly.entity_id
_entity_poly.type
_entity_poly.pdbx_seq_one_letter_code
_entity_poly.pdbx_strand_id
1 'polypeptide(L)' 'MARLTDDVGDTFGYRNFRTFSVDLSGHETQFASLAVDELAEMVAAGSLDTFEAHVWAVKTGQLLTTLTGENKPNTS' A
#
# COMPACT_ATOMS: atom_id res chain seq x y z
N MET A 1 -9.72 4.36 -44.27
CA MET A 1 -8.49 4.46 -43.44
C MET A 1 -8.52 5.84 -42.81
N ALA A 2 -8.48 6.07 -41.49
CA ALA A 2 -8.10 5.27 -40.34
C ALA A 2 -9.21 5.25 -39.27
N ARG A 3 -9.16 4.22 -38.44
CA ARG A 3 -10.06 3.88 -37.32
C ARG A 3 -9.42 4.45 -36.05
N LEU A 4 -10.15 5.28 -35.31
CA LEU A 4 -9.82 5.76 -33.96
C LEU A 4 -11.15 6.19 -33.32
N THR A 5 -12.03 5.22 -33.09
CA THR A 5 -12.98 5.32 -31.99
C THR A 5 -12.25 4.82 -30.74
N ASP A 6 -12.66 5.36 -29.59
CA ASP A 6 -12.35 4.87 -28.25
C ASP A 6 -10.97 5.30 -27.70
N ASP A 7 -10.93 6.45 -27.00
CA ASP A 7 -10.31 6.56 -25.66
C ASP A 7 -10.63 7.91 -24.98
N VAL A 8 -11.89 8.37 -25.02
CA VAL A 8 -12.30 9.50 -24.18
C VAL A 8 -12.67 8.95 -22.81
N GLY A 9 -11.66 8.82 -21.93
CA GLY A 9 -11.82 8.89 -20.49
C GLY A 9 -12.67 7.80 -19.82
N ASP A 10 -12.25 6.54 -19.89
CA ASP A 10 -12.73 5.51 -18.97
C ASP A 10 -12.07 5.64 -17.57
N THR A 11 -12.09 6.85 -17.00
CA THR A 11 -11.72 7.12 -15.60
C THR A 11 -12.92 7.12 -14.67
N PHE A 12 -14.14 6.87 -15.17
CA PHE A 12 -15.37 6.89 -14.38
C PHE A 12 -15.76 5.55 -13.73
N GLY A 13 -14.97 4.49 -13.93
CA GLY A 13 -15.26 3.13 -13.45
C GLY A 13 -14.55 2.68 -12.18
N TYR A 14 -13.43 3.30 -11.77
CA TYR A 14 -12.65 2.84 -10.62
C TYR A 14 -13.31 3.19 -9.28
N ARG A 15 -14.35 2.43 -8.92
CA ARG A 15 -15.18 2.67 -7.74
C ARG A 15 -15.06 1.55 -6.72
N ASN A 16 -13.83 1.19 -6.36
CA ASN A 16 -13.54 0.30 -5.25
C ASN A 16 -12.29 0.80 -4.50
N PHE A 17 -12.39 1.99 -3.91
CA PHE A 17 -11.35 2.48 -3.00
C PHE A 17 -11.43 1.66 -1.70
N ARG A 18 -10.47 0.76 -1.49
CA ARG A 18 -10.25 0.16 -0.18
C ARG A 18 -9.18 0.97 0.54
N THR A 19 -9.52 1.47 1.72
CA THR A 19 -8.57 2.10 2.62
C THR A 19 -7.88 1.02 3.44
N PHE A 20 -6.56 0.95 3.35
CA PHE A 20 -5.74 0.12 4.24
C PHE A 20 -5.24 1.00 5.38
N SER A 21 -5.57 0.64 6.61
CA SER A 21 -5.14 1.34 7.81
C SER A 21 -4.37 0.40 8.72
N VAL A 22 -3.42 0.96 9.48
CA VAL A 22 -2.80 0.29 10.62
C VAL A 22 -3.34 0.95 11.87
N ASP A 23 -3.91 0.16 12.77
CA ASP A 23 -4.21 0.61 14.12
C ASP A 23 -2.93 0.48 14.94
N LEU A 24 -2.14 1.55 14.96
CA LEU A 24 -1.06 1.71 15.92
C LEU A 24 -1.71 2.37 17.13
N SER A 25 -1.79 1.67 18.25
CA SER A 25 -2.57 2.03 19.44
C SER A 25 -2.39 3.50 19.89
N GLY A 26 -3.15 4.43 19.30
CA GLY A 26 -3.13 5.85 19.57
C GLY A 26 -2.27 6.75 18.65
N HIS A 27 -1.69 6.25 17.56
CA HIS A 27 -0.90 7.06 16.61
C HIS A 27 -1.31 6.80 15.15
N GLU A 28 -1.65 7.85 14.40
CA GLU A 28 -1.82 7.75 12.95
C GLU A 28 -0.45 7.78 12.29
N THR A 29 -0.16 6.82 11.41
CA THR A 29 1.11 6.77 10.67
C THR A 29 0.89 7.19 9.23
N GLN A 30 1.74 8.10 8.75
CA GLN A 30 1.78 8.46 7.35
C GLN A 30 2.78 7.56 6.60
N PHE A 31 2.31 6.93 5.54
CA PHE A 31 3.18 6.13 4.67
C PHE A 31 3.92 7.02 3.68
N ALA A 32 5.23 6.77 3.52
CA ALA A 32 6.07 7.46 2.55
C ALA A 32 6.26 6.68 1.26
N SER A 33 5.99 5.37 1.28
CA SER A 33 6.12 4.49 0.13
C SER A 33 4.98 3.48 0.08
N LEU A 34 4.63 3.08 -1.15
CA LEU A 34 3.64 2.05 -1.44
C LEU A 34 4.13 1.18 -2.59
N ALA A 35 4.01 -0.13 -2.45
CA ALA A 35 4.28 -1.12 -3.48
C ALA A 35 3.10 -2.09 -3.58
N VAL A 36 2.78 -2.52 -4.79
CA VAL A 36 1.71 -3.48 -5.05
C VAL A 36 2.33 -4.66 -5.80
N ASP A 37 1.92 -5.87 -5.44
CA ASP A 37 2.30 -7.08 -6.16
C ASP A 37 1.76 -7.05 -7.61
N GLU A 38 2.46 -7.70 -8.55
CA GLU A 38 2.06 -7.72 -9.96
C GLU A 38 0.67 -8.35 -10.20
N LEU A 39 0.26 -9.28 -9.33
CA LEU A 39 -1.06 -9.92 -9.37
C LEU A 39 -2.12 -9.15 -8.56
N ALA A 40 -1.75 -8.01 -7.96
CA ALA A 40 -2.59 -7.20 -7.09
C ALA A 40 -3.23 -7.97 -5.92
N GLU A 41 -2.56 -9.03 -5.44
CA GLU A 41 -3.03 -9.81 -4.29
C GLU A 41 -2.57 -9.21 -2.96
N MET A 42 -1.44 -8.51 -2.98
CA MET A 42 -0.82 -7.91 -1.80
C MET A 42 -0.42 -6.47 -2.07
N VAL A 43 -0.49 -5.66 -1.03
CA VAL A 43 0.02 -4.30 -1.00
C VAL A 43 0.95 -4.15 0.20
N ALA A 44 2.06 -3.46 0.02
CA ALA A 44 3.01 -3.10 1.07
C ALA A 44 3.13 -1.58 1.17
N ALA A 45 3.23 -1.04 2.38
CA ALA A 45 3.46 0.38 2.61
C ALA A 45 4.47 0.59 3.74
N GLY A 46 5.40 1.52 3.55
CA GLY A 46 6.46 1.84 4.50
C GLY A 46 6.26 3.18 5.17
N SER A 47 6.49 3.23 6.48
CA SER A 47 6.53 4.44 7.31
C SER A 47 7.96 4.92 7.49
N LEU A 48 8.17 6.24 7.40
CA LEU A 48 9.47 6.85 7.73
C LEU A 48 9.60 7.12 9.23
N ASP A 49 8.49 7.30 9.93
CA ASP A 49 8.49 7.68 11.34
C ASP A 49 8.79 6.47 12.24
N THR A 50 8.24 5.31 11.88
CA THR A 50 8.35 4.08 12.69
C THR A 50 9.38 3.09 12.17
N PHE A 51 9.95 3.31 10.98
CA PHE A 51 10.81 2.33 10.27
C PHE A 51 10.14 0.95 10.11
N GLU A 52 8.81 0.96 10.00
CA GLU A 52 7.98 -0.22 9.78
C GLU A 52 7.45 -0.25 8.36
N ALA A 53 7.33 -1.45 7.80
CA ALA A 53 6.58 -1.71 6.59
C ALA A 53 5.43 -2.67 6.90
N HIS A 54 4.24 -2.35 6.43
CA HIS A 54 3.03 -3.13 6.65
C HIS A 54 2.60 -3.77 5.34
N VAL A 55 2.13 -5.01 5.40
CA VAL A 55 1.68 -5.76 4.23
C VAL A 55 0.26 -6.21 4.44
N TRP A 56 -0.61 -5.97 3.47
CA TRP A 56 -2.02 -6.35 3.51
C TRP A 56 -2.40 -7.25 2.34
N ALA A 57 -3.35 -8.14 2.61
CA ALA A 57 -4.06 -8.86 1.56
C ALA A 57 -5.11 -7.93 0.93
N VAL A 58 -5.01 -7.70 -0.37
CA VAL A 58 -5.92 -6.78 -1.09
C VAL A 58 -7.36 -7.28 -1.07
N LYS A 59 -7.56 -8.60 -1.17
CA LYS A 59 -8.89 -9.23 -1.20
C LYS A 59 -9.67 -9.01 0.10
N THR A 60 -9.00 -9.12 1.25
CA THR A 60 -9.64 -9.10 2.57
C THR A 60 -9.44 -7.77 3.31
N GLY A 61 -8.46 -6.96 2.92
CA GLY A 61 -8.05 -5.75 3.66
C GLY A 61 -7.28 -6.05 4.94
N GLN A 62 -6.99 -7.32 5.25
CA GLN A 62 -6.36 -7.70 6.50
C GLN A 62 -4.85 -7.43 6.44
N LEU A 63 -4.33 -6.87 7.53
CA LEU A 63 -2.89 -6.77 7.77
C LEU A 63 -2.35 -8.20 7.93
N LEU A 64 -1.50 -8.61 7.00
CA LEU A 64 -0.86 -9.93 7.00
C LEU A 64 0.35 -9.94 7.92
N THR A 65 1.18 -8.90 7.83
CA THR A 65 2.40 -8.78 8.63
C THR A 65 2.89 -7.35 8.69
N THR A 66 3.67 -7.07 9.74
CA THR A 66 4.45 -5.85 9.91
C THR A 66 5.93 -6.24 9.95
N LEU A 67 6.69 -5.72 9.00
CA LEU A 67 8.13 -5.83 8.92
C LEU A 67 8.74 -4.65 9.66
N THR A 68 9.44 -4.90 10.76
CA THR A 68 10.20 -3.88 11.49
C THR A 68 11.65 -3.90 11.03
N GLY A 69 12.15 -2.76 10.56
CA GLY A 69 13.57 -2.61 10.29
C GLY A 69 14.33 -2.42 11.61
N GLU A 70 15.27 -3.29 11.94
CA GLU A 70 16.19 -3.04 13.05
C GLU A 70 17.17 -1.91 12.68
N ASN A 71 16.75 -0.65 12.80
CA ASN A 71 17.67 0.49 12.77
C ASN A 71 18.28 0.76 14.16
N LYS A 72 18.65 -0.30 14.88
CA LYS A 72 19.49 -0.14 16.07
C LYS A 72 20.93 0.00 15.58
N PRO A 73 21.66 1.07 15.93
CA PRO A 73 23.09 1.10 15.66
C PRO A 73 23.71 -0.11 16.39
N ASN A 74 24.31 -1.00 15.61
CA ASN A 74 25.15 -2.07 16.10
C ASN A 74 26.47 -1.47 16.59
N THR A 75 26.45 -0.81 17.74
CA THR A 75 27.67 -0.56 18.52
C THR A 75 28.23 -1.90 18.98
N SER A 76 29.20 -2.43 18.22
CA SER A 76 30.24 -3.34 18.72
C SER A 76 31.34 -2.56 19.42
#